data_AF-A0A920TB30-F1
#
_entry.id   AF-A0A920TB30-F1
#
_cell.length_a   1.000
_cell.length_b   1.000
_cell.length_c   1.000
_cell.angle_alpha   90.00
_cell.angle_beta   90.00
_cell.angle_gamma   90.00
#
_symmetry.space_group_name_H-M   'P 1'
#
loop_
_entity.id
_entity.type
_entity.pdbx_description
1 polymer ?
#
loop_
_entity_poly.entity_id
_entity_poly.type
_entity_poly.pdbx_seq_one_letter_code
_entity_poly.pdbx_strand_id
1 'polypeptide(L)'
;MAAVWPAATCLIVLGLGAGFFIVPLVAFLQDRSERKTRGRILAAANFISFSMMIVSAIVFYVVTEGGLDWGAPTIFLAAGPGTIPILVYVLWLLPQASIRMLIWVLSRLIYRVKVFGREHIPAQGGALIVANHVSYMDGFLLLTSSSRPIRFVAHADRVNRFGIARLTRLMGVIPIRSTDGPKAIVASLRQARAAVENGELVCIFPEGQLTTSGRIEDFHRGMMKIVDGLDAPIVPIYLDELWGSIFSHERGRFLWKIPRRWPYPVSIHVGEPQDCPDTVEEVRNAVLALGQKAENMRDVKGPAADTVEYDRRVESPSAEPTGDNDQATPVDPQPETNPVPEADSDDERPAPPLSEDET
;
A
#
# COMPACT_ATOMS: atom_id res chain seq x y z
N MET A 1 -44.59 2.87 -8.83
CA MET A 1 -43.53 1.85 -8.65
C MET A 1 -42.41 1.93 -9.71
N ALA A 2 -42.69 2.25 -10.98
CA ALA A 2 -41.67 2.28 -12.05
C ALA A 2 -40.50 3.28 -11.83
N ALA A 3 -40.73 4.41 -11.12
CA ALA A 3 -39.71 5.42 -10.86
C ALA A 3 -38.80 5.16 -9.64
N VAL A 4 -39.14 4.18 -8.79
CA VAL A 4 -38.39 3.89 -7.55
C VAL A 4 -37.09 3.15 -7.86
N TRP A 5 -37.13 2.18 -8.78
CA TRP A 5 -35.96 1.38 -9.16
C TRP A 5 -34.84 2.19 -9.81
N PRO A 6 -35.11 3.12 -10.75
CA PRO A 6 -34.07 4.01 -11.30
C PRO A 6 -33.44 4.91 -10.22
N ALA A 7 -34.26 5.52 -9.35
CA ALA A 7 -33.75 6.39 -8.29
C ALA A 7 -32.88 5.60 -7.28
N ALA A 8 -33.34 4.40 -6.87
CA ALA A 8 -32.56 3.52 -6.01
C ALA A 8 -31.23 3.10 -6.66
N THR A 9 -31.25 2.78 -7.95
CA THR A 9 -30.03 2.42 -8.70
C THR A 9 -29.06 3.59 -8.75
N CYS A 10 -29.52 4.82 -9.02
CA CYS A 10 -28.67 6.01 -9.02
C CYS A 10 -28.05 6.26 -7.63
N LEU A 11 -28.82 6.11 -6.56
CA LEU A 11 -28.32 6.27 -5.18
C LEU A 11 -27.29 5.20 -4.82
N ILE A 12 -27.48 3.95 -5.24
CA ILE A 12 -26.52 2.86 -5.04
C ILE A 12 -25.21 3.16 -5.79
N VAL A 13 -25.29 3.55 -7.06
CA VAL A 13 -24.10 3.87 -7.88
C VAL A 13 -23.36 5.07 -7.30
N LEU A 14 -24.08 6.12 -6.88
CA LEU A 14 -23.50 7.29 -6.22
C LEU A 14 -22.80 6.89 -4.91
N GLY A 15 -23.45 6.09 -4.07
CA GLY A 15 -22.90 5.62 -2.79
C GLY A 15 -21.68 4.74 -2.97
N LEU A 16 -21.70 3.80 -3.93
CA LEU A 16 -20.54 2.98 -4.29
C LEU A 16 -19.39 3.86 -4.78
N GLY A 17 -19.66 4.80 -5.69
CA GLY A 17 -18.66 5.73 -6.20
C GLY A 17 -18.01 6.58 -5.12
N ALA A 18 -18.82 7.15 -4.21
CA ALA A 18 -18.32 7.90 -3.06
C ALA A 18 -17.47 7.02 -2.12
N GLY A 19 -17.91 5.78 -1.86
CA GLY A 19 -17.16 4.82 -1.05
C GLY A 19 -15.79 4.47 -1.64
N PHE A 20 -15.70 4.31 -2.96
CA PHE A 20 -14.43 4.07 -3.66
C PHE A 20 -13.42 5.19 -3.47
N PHE A 21 -13.86 6.43 -3.24
CA PHE A 21 -12.96 7.55 -2.99
C PHE A 21 -12.68 7.75 -1.50
N ILE A 22 -13.72 7.82 -0.68
CA ILE A 22 -13.61 8.20 0.74
C ILE A 22 -12.86 7.13 1.54
N VAL A 23 -13.17 5.84 1.34
CA VAL A 23 -12.58 4.77 2.16
C VAL A 23 -11.05 4.68 1.96
N PRO A 24 -10.51 4.61 0.73
CA PRO A 24 -9.07 4.60 0.52
C PRO A 24 -8.39 5.89 0.97
N LEU A 25 -9.03 7.05 0.80
CA LEU A 25 -8.47 8.33 1.22
C LEU A 25 -8.30 8.38 2.74
N VAL A 26 -9.34 8.00 3.49
CA VAL A 26 -9.27 7.97 4.96
C VAL A 26 -8.25 6.93 5.43
N ALA A 27 -8.23 5.74 4.84
CA ALA A 27 -7.22 4.73 5.15
C ALA A 27 -5.79 5.21 4.87
N PHE A 28 -5.57 5.91 3.76
CA PHE A 28 -4.28 6.51 3.42
C PHE A 28 -3.86 7.58 4.44
N LEU A 29 -4.77 8.46 4.84
CA LEU A 29 -4.51 9.46 5.89
C LEU A 29 -4.18 8.79 7.23
N GLN A 30 -4.85 7.70 7.59
CA GLN A 30 -4.58 6.94 8.81
C GLN A 30 -3.21 6.25 8.79
N ASP A 31 -2.85 5.65 7.66
CA ASP A 31 -1.59 4.92 7.48
C ASP A 31 -0.38 5.86 7.50
N ARG A 32 -0.49 7.03 6.86
CA ARG A 32 0.58 8.02 6.78
C ARG A 32 0.70 8.93 8.00
N SER A 33 -0.32 8.99 8.84
CA SER A 33 -0.27 9.80 10.06
C SER A 33 0.39 9.07 11.21
N GLU A 34 1.32 9.77 11.87
CA GLU A 34 1.90 9.30 13.13
C GLU A 34 0.80 9.06 14.16
N ARG A 35 0.98 8.04 15.00
CA ARG A 35 -0.02 7.65 16.01
C ARG A 35 -0.44 8.81 16.92
N LYS A 36 0.49 9.71 17.26
CA LYS A 36 0.25 10.86 18.14
C LYS A 36 -0.61 11.95 17.48
N THR A 37 -0.53 12.12 16.16
CA THR A 37 -1.20 13.22 15.43
C THR A 37 -2.36 12.76 14.57
N ARG A 38 -2.54 11.44 14.40
CA ARG A 38 -3.62 10.83 13.61
C ARG A 38 -5.01 11.37 13.93
N GLY A 39 -5.37 11.46 15.22
CA GLY A 39 -6.67 11.98 15.64
C GLY A 39 -6.91 13.41 15.16
N ARG A 40 -5.89 14.28 15.28
CA ARG A 40 -5.95 15.68 14.82
C ARG A 40 -6.08 15.77 13.30
N ILE A 41 -5.36 14.94 12.55
CA ILE A 41 -5.43 14.90 11.08
C ILE A 41 -6.82 14.47 10.62
N LEU A 42 -7.39 13.42 11.22
CA LEU A 42 -8.74 12.97 10.89
C LEU A 42 -9.81 13.99 11.27
N ALA A 43 -9.66 14.65 12.44
CA ALA A 43 -10.55 15.73 12.84
C ALA A 43 -10.51 16.90 11.85
N ALA A 44 -9.33 17.32 11.39
CA ALA A 44 -9.18 18.36 10.39
C ALA A 44 -9.83 17.96 9.05
N ALA A 45 -9.62 16.73 8.59
CA ALA A 45 -10.25 16.23 7.36
C ALA A 45 -11.79 16.22 7.45
N ASN A 46 -12.35 15.78 8.58
CA ASN A 46 -13.78 15.81 8.83
C ASN A 46 -14.31 17.25 8.93
N PHE A 47 -13.58 18.15 9.59
CA PHE A 47 -13.95 19.57 9.68
C PHE A 47 -14.04 20.22 8.31
N ILE A 48 -13.06 19.99 7.43
CA ILE A 48 -13.11 20.47 6.04
C ILE A 48 -14.33 19.89 5.31
N SER A 49 -14.60 18.59 5.48
CA SER A 49 -15.74 17.92 4.83
C SER A 49 -17.09 18.51 5.26
N PHE A 50 -17.30 18.71 6.56
CA PHE A 50 -18.53 19.32 7.08
C PHE A 50 -18.66 20.78 6.68
N SER A 51 -17.56 21.54 6.68
CA SER A 51 -17.56 22.92 6.23
C SER A 51 -17.97 23.02 4.76
N MET A 52 -17.41 22.16 3.90
CA MET A 52 -17.81 22.08 2.48
C MET A 52 -19.26 21.65 2.30
N MET A 53 -19.78 20.79 3.17
CA MET A 53 -21.20 20.40 3.14
C MET A 53 -22.12 21.58 3.48
N ILE A 54 -21.75 22.42 4.45
CA ILE A 54 -22.49 23.65 4.78
C ILE A 54 -22.45 24.62 3.59
N VAL A 55 -21.27 24.86 3.01
CA VAL A 55 -21.13 25.71 1.81
C VAL A 55 -21.98 25.16 0.67
N SER A 56 -21.95 23.86 0.43
CA SER A 56 -22.78 23.21 -0.60
C SER A 56 -24.27 23.38 -0.34
N ALA A 57 -24.72 23.32 0.91
CA ALA A 57 -26.12 23.53 1.27
C ALA A 57 -26.56 24.98 1.03
N ILE A 58 -25.70 25.95 1.35
CA ILE A 58 -25.95 27.37 1.06
C ILE A 58 -26.03 27.61 -0.45
N VAL A 59 -25.08 27.06 -1.22
CA VAL A 59 -25.10 27.16 -2.69
C VAL A 59 -26.37 26.52 -3.25
N PHE A 60 -26.77 25.35 -2.74
CA PHE A 60 -28.02 24.71 -3.14
C PHE A 60 -29.22 25.64 -2.91
N TYR A 61 -29.35 26.21 -1.70
CA TYR A 61 -30.43 27.15 -1.36
C TYR A 61 -30.46 28.38 -2.28
N VAL A 62 -29.31 29.00 -2.55
CA VAL A 62 -29.22 30.18 -3.43
C VAL A 62 -29.58 29.82 -4.87
N VAL A 63 -29.22 28.63 -5.35
CA VAL A 63 -29.53 28.19 -6.71
C VAL A 63 -31.01 27.82 -6.87
N THR A 64 -31.66 27.30 -5.83
CA THR A 64 -33.08 26.93 -5.87
C THR A 64 -34.02 28.09 -5.58
N GLU A 65 -33.70 28.94 -4.60
CA GLU A 65 -34.60 29.98 -4.07
C GLU A 65 -34.06 31.41 -4.29
N GLY A 66 -32.78 31.55 -4.65
CA GLY A 66 -32.09 32.85 -4.78
C GLY A 66 -32.21 33.50 -6.17
N GLY A 67 -33.19 33.08 -6.99
CA GLY A 67 -33.53 33.71 -8.27
C GLY A 67 -32.97 33.03 -9.53
N LEU A 68 -32.27 31.89 -9.40
CA LEU A 68 -31.89 31.03 -10.52
C LEU A 68 -33.00 30.02 -10.87
N ASP A 69 -33.89 29.68 -9.93
CA ASP A 69 -35.02 28.74 -10.05
C ASP A 69 -34.64 27.38 -10.67
N TRP A 70 -33.41 26.93 -10.41
CA TRP A 70 -32.93 25.64 -10.90
C TRP A 70 -33.58 24.51 -10.10
N GLY A 71 -34.34 23.65 -10.77
CA GLY A 71 -34.84 22.42 -10.15
C GLY A 71 -33.70 21.47 -9.79
N ALA A 72 -33.86 20.66 -8.74
CA ALA A 72 -32.88 19.67 -8.31
C ALA A 72 -32.25 18.83 -9.46
N PRO A 73 -33.00 18.36 -10.48
CA PRO A 73 -32.40 17.63 -11.60
C PRO A 73 -31.35 18.42 -12.37
N THR A 74 -31.55 19.73 -12.56
CA THR A 74 -30.60 20.60 -13.27
C THR A 74 -29.32 20.82 -12.46
N ILE A 75 -29.44 20.92 -11.14
CA ILE A 75 -28.30 21.03 -10.22
C ILE A 75 -27.44 19.77 -10.29
N PHE A 76 -28.04 18.58 -10.20
CA PHE A 76 -27.29 17.33 -10.34
C PHE A 76 -26.67 17.17 -11.72
N LEU A 77 -27.37 17.59 -12.78
CA LEU A 77 -26.87 17.56 -14.15
C LEU A 77 -25.67 18.51 -14.35
N ALA A 78 -25.65 19.65 -13.66
CA ALA A 78 -24.52 20.58 -13.69
C ALA A 78 -23.35 20.11 -12.80
N ALA A 79 -23.64 19.61 -11.59
CA ALA A 79 -22.64 19.17 -10.63
C ALA A 79 -21.90 17.90 -11.09
N GLY A 80 -22.58 16.97 -11.73
CA GLY A 80 -21.99 15.71 -12.22
C GLY A 80 -20.76 15.94 -13.11
N PRO A 81 -20.87 16.65 -14.25
CA PRO A 81 -19.73 17.02 -15.09
C PRO A 81 -18.67 17.83 -14.34
N GLY A 82 -19.07 18.66 -13.37
CA GLY A 82 -18.15 19.40 -12.50
C GLY A 82 -17.19 18.50 -11.70
N THR A 83 -17.57 17.25 -11.44
CA THR A 83 -16.69 16.25 -10.80
C THR A 83 -15.63 15.68 -11.74
N ILE A 84 -15.81 15.75 -13.06
CA ILE A 84 -14.88 15.17 -14.04
C ILE A 84 -13.51 15.88 -14.03
N PRO A 85 -13.42 17.23 -14.07
CA PRO A 85 -12.14 17.92 -13.92
C PRO A 85 -11.43 17.59 -12.60
N ILE A 86 -12.18 17.44 -11.50
CA ILE A 86 -11.63 17.07 -10.20
C ILE A 86 -11.05 15.65 -10.25
N LEU A 87 -11.79 14.70 -10.82
CA LEU A 87 -11.32 13.33 -11.02
C LEU A 87 -10.05 13.31 -11.88
N VAL A 88 -10.05 14.02 -13.02
CA VAL A 88 -8.87 14.13 -13.90
C VAL A 88 -7.69 14.74 -13.16
N TYR A 89 -7.92 15.78 -12.37
CA TYR A 89 -6.88 16.42 -11.55
C TYR A 89 -6.30 15.44 -10.52
N VAL A 90 -7.13 14.68 -9.81
CA VAL A 90 -6.67 13.66 -8.85
C VAL A 90 -5.86 12.56 -9.56
N LEU A 91 -6.34 12.07 -10.70
CA LEU A 91 -5.63 11.07 -11.51
C LEU A 91 -4.29 11.59 -12.04
N TRP A 92 -4.20 12.89 -12.33
CA TRP A 92 -2.97 13.54 -12.77
C TRP A 92 -2.00 13.83 -11.62
N LEU A 93 -2.51 14.21 -10.45
CA LEU A 93 -1.73 14.53 -9.27
C LEU A 93 -1.15 13.27 -8.61
N LEU A 94 -1.93 12.18 -8.54
CA LEU A 94 -1.57 10.94 -7.85
C LEU A 94 -1.65 9.69 -8.74
N PRO A 95 -1.00 9.69 -9.92
CA PRO A 95 -1.19 8.65 -10.92
C PRO A 95 -0.81 7.25 -10.41
N GLN A 96 0.31 7.14 -9.68
CA GLN A 96 0.77 5.88 -9.12
C GLN A 96 -0.19 5.31 -8.08
N ALA A 97 -0.74 6.16 -7.20
CA ALA A 97 -1.69 5.74 -6.18
C ALA A 97 -3.01 5.28 -6.80
N SER A 98 -3.53 6.03 -7.78
CA SER A 98 -4.76 5.67 -8.50
C SER A 98 -4.62 4.35 -9.27
N ILE A 99 -3.49 4.16 -9.97
CA ILE A 99 -3.20 2.91 -10.68
C ILE A 99 -3.07 1.74 -9.70
N ARG A 100 -2.33 1.93 -8.61
CA ARG A 100 -2.15 0.91 -7.58
C ARG A 100 -3.47 0.53 -6.92
N MET A 101 -4.34 1.50 -6.63
CA MET A 101 -5.68 1.26 -6.10
C MET A 101 -6.52 0.44 -7.10
N LEU A 102 -6.53 0.82 -8.37
CA LEU A 102 -7.25 0.10 -9.41
C LEU A 102 -6.77 -1.35 -9.53
N ILE A 103 -5.45 -1.57 -9.58
CA ILE A 103 -4.84 -2.90 -9.61
C ILE A 103 -5.21 -3.68 -8.35
N TRP A 104 -5.19 -3.05 -7.17
CA TRP A 104 -5.58 -3.68 -5.91
C TRP A 104 -7.04 -4.15 -5.94
N VAL A 105 -7.99 -3.29 -6.35
CA VAL A 105 -9.41 -3.64 -6.48
C VAL A 105 -9.58 -4.81 -7.44
N LEU A 106 -9.02 -4.71 -8.65
CA LEU A 106 -9.12 -5.77 -9.67
C LEU A 106 -8.48 -7.08 -9.18
N SER A 107 -7.33 -6.99 -8.49
CA SER A 107 -6.66 -8.16 -7.93
C SER A 107 -7.50 -8.85 -6.86
N ARG A 108 -8.22 -8.11 -6.01
CA ARG A 108 -9.09 -8.68 -4.97
C ARG A 108 -10.37 -9.32 -5.53
N LEU A 109 -10.84 -8.86 -6.69
CA LEU A 109 -11.98 -9.47 -7.38
C LEU A 109 -11.60 -10.82 -8.01
N ILE A 110 -10.39 -10.92 -8.55
CA ILE A 110 -9.92 -12.10 -9.28
C ILE A 110 -9.20 -13.10 -8.35
N TYR A 111 -8.44 -12.59 -7.36
CA TYR A 111 -7.53 -13.35 -6.52
C TYR A 111 -7.79 -13.14 -5.03
N ARG A 112 -7.64 -14.23 -4.26
CA ARG A 112 -7.61 -14.20 -2.80
C ARG A 112 -6.16 -14.18 -2.33
N VAL A 113 -5.55 -12.99 -2.36
CA VAL A 113 -4.15 -12.78 -1.98
C VAL A 113 -3.97 -12.85 -0.46
N LYS A 114 -3.05 -13.72 -0.01
CA LYS A 114 -2.51 -13.80 1.36
C LYS A 114 -1.03 -13.46 1.33
N VAL A 115 -0.58 -12.61 2.26
CA VAL A 115 0.82 -12.20 2.36
C VAL A 115 1.34 -12.62 3.73
N PHE A 116 2.46 -13.33 3.76
CA PHE A 116 3.16 -13.78 4.96
C PHE A 116 4.54 -13.11 5.02
N GLY A 117 4.97 -12.69 6.21
CA GLY A 117 6.29 -12.07 6.39
C GLY A 117 6.39 -10.63 5.87
N ARG A 118 5.27 -9.91 5.73
CA ARG A 118 5.27 -8.53 5.15
C ARG A 118 6.18 -7.57 5.92
N GLU A 119 6.34 -7.80 7.21
CA GLU A 119 7.22 -7.13 8.15
C GLU A 119 8.71 -7.20 7.76
N HIS A 120 9.12 -8.20 6.98
CA HIS A 120 10.49 -8.31 6.47
C HIS A 120 10.80 -7.32 5.35
N ILE A 121 9.79 -6.66 4.75
CA ILE A 121 10.05 -5.59 3.78
C ILE A 121 10.47 -4.32 4.54
N PRO A 122 11.68 -3.78 4.33
CA PRO A 122 12.14 -2.61 5.07
C PRO A 122 11.19 -1.41 4.93
N ALA A 123 10.79 -0.82 6.06
CA ALA A 123 9.91 0.35 6.07
C ALA A 123 10.62 1.61 5.54
N GLN A 124 11.94 1.67 5.67
CA GLN A 124 12.82 2.76 5.22
C GLN A 124 14.09 2.16 4.60
N GLY A 125 14.88 2.97 3.89
CA GLY A 125 16.10 2.51 3.20
C GLY A 125 15.81 1.74 1.91
N GLY A 126 16.88 1.41 1.18
CA GLY A 126 16.80 0.65 -0.08
C GLY A 126 16.82 -0.84 0.18
N ALA A 127 16.21 -1.63 -0.72
CA ALA A 127 16.34 -3.08 -0.68
C ALA A 127 16.16 -3.68 -2.08
N LEU A 128 16.84 -4.80 -2.32
CA LEU A 128 16.66 -5.60 -3.52
C LEU A 128 15.70 -6.76 -3.23
N ILE A 129 14.50 -6.69 -3.77
CA ILE A 129 13.54 -7.79 -3.74
C ILE A 129 13.89 -8.79 -4.85
N VAL A 130 14.04 -10.05 -4.47
CA VAL A 130 14.31 -11.15 -5.39
C VAL A 130 13.16 -12.15 -5.33
N ALA A 131 12.46 -12.34 -6.44
CA ALA A 131 11.29 -13.20 -6.50
C ALA A 131 11.34 -14.19 -7.68
N ASN A 132 10.68 -15.34 -7.53
CA ASN A 132 10.43 -16.24 -8.65
C ASN A 132 9.42 -15.64 -9.65
N HIS A 133 9.47 -16.08 -10.92
CA HIS A 133 8.62 -15.53 -11.98
C HIS A 133 7.67 -16.58 -12.57
N VAL A 134 6.42 -16.57 -12.08
CA VAL A 134 5.37 -17.55 -12.40
C VAL A 134 4.35 -17.01 -13.40
N SER A 135 4.00 -15.73 -13.30
CA SER A 135 2.91 -15.10 -14.04
C SER A 135 3.21 -13.65 -14.43
N TYR A 136 2.55 -13.15 -15.48
CA TYR A 136 2.57 -11.72 -15.79
C TYR A 136 1.97 -10.86 -14.66
N MET A 137 1.16 -11.46 -13.79
CA MET A 137 0.53 -10.77 -12.67
C MET A 137 1.49 -10.57 -11.48
N ASP A 138 2.65 -11.23 -11.46
CA ASP A 138 3.59 -11.23 -10.33
C ASP A 138 3.96 -9.82 -9.88
N GLY A 139 4.36 -8.97 -10.83
CA GLY A 139 4.72 -7.58 -10.54
C GLY A 139 3.54 -6.78 -9.99
N PHE A 140 2.33 -7.01 -10.49
CA PHE A 140 1.13 -6.34 -10.00
C PHE A 140 0.74 -6.79 -8.59
N LEU A 141 0.89 -8.07 -8.28
CA LEU A 141 0.62 -8.63 -6.96
C LEU A 141 1.64 -8.18 -5.93
N LEU A 142 2.93 -8.12 -6.28
CA LEU A 142 3.96 -7.57 -5.41
C LEU A 142 3.74 -6.08 -5.14
N LEU A 143 3.38 -5.30 -6.17
CA LEU A 143 3.08 -3.88 -6.03
C LEU A 143 1.94 -3.61 -5.05
N THR A 144 0.88 -4.43 -5.07
CA THR A 144 -0.26 -4.25 -4.17
C THR A 144 0.01 -4.82 -2.77
N SER A 145 0.98 -5.72 -2.64
CA SER A 145 1.31 -6.42 -1.40
C SER A 145 2.38 -5.75 -0.54
N SER A 146 3.18 -4.84 -1.10
CA SER A 146 4.13 -4.00 -0.34
C SER A 146 3.48 -2.69 0.09
N SER A 147 3.84 -2.10 1.23
CA SER A 147 3.41 -0.73 1.59
C SER A 147 4.09 0.34 0.73
N ARG A 148 5.32 0.08 0.28
CA ARG A 148 6.17 1.01 -0.47
C ARG A 148 6.08 0.75 -1.98
N PRO A 149 6.27 1.78 -2.82
CA PRO A 149 6.38 1.58 -4.26
C PRO A 149 7.60 0.71 -4.58
N ILE A 150 7.43 -0.24 -5.50
CA ILE A 150 8.48 -1.14 -5.97
C ILE A 150 8.80 -0.79 -7.42
N ARG A 151 10.09 -0.57 -7.72
CA ARG A 151 10.57 -0.46 -9.10
C ARG A 151 10.94 -1.82 -9.64
N PHE A 152 10.26 -2.24 -10.70
CA PHE A 152 10.54 -3.54 -11.31
C PHE A 152 11.62 -3.43 -12.36
N VAL A 153 12.51 -4.41 -12.38
CA VAL A 153 13.51 -4.59 -13.43
C VAL A 153 12.94 -5.58 -14.45
N ALA A 154 12.71 -5.13 -15.70
CA ALA A 154 12.03 -5.94 -16.71
C ALA A 154 12.60 -5.74 -18.12
N HIS A 155 12.53 -6.76 -18.98
CA HIS A 155 13.04 -6.69 -20.35
C HIS A 155 12.40 -5.56 -21.18
N ALA A 156 13.23 -4.80 -21.88
CA ALA A 156 12.82 -3.62 -22.65
C ALA A 156 11.76 -3.93 -23.71
N ASP A 157 11.79 -5.10 -24.34
CA ASP A 157 10.80 -5.52 -25.35
C ASP A 157 9.39 -5.63 -24.78
N ARG A 158 9.27 -5.99 -23.48
CA ARG A 158 7.99 -6.03 -22.76
C ARG A 158 7.56 -4.65 -22.31
N VAL A 159 8.52 -3.87 -21.82
CA VAL A 159 8.27 -2.54 -21.24
C VAL A 159 7.94 -1.51 -22.31
N ASN A 160 8.50 -1.62 -23.52
CA ASN A 160 8.34 -0.64 -24.60
C ASN A 160 7.18 -0.93 -25.56
N ARG A 161 6.36 -1.95 -25.30
CA ARG A 161 5.20 -2.27 -26.15
C ARG A 161 4.21 -1.09 -26.18
N PHE A 162 3.70 -0.78 -27.37
CA PHE A 162 2.69 0.25 -27.58
C PHE A 162 1.46 -0.02 -26.68
N GLY A 163 1.07 0.99 -25.89
CA GLY A 163 0.00 0.91 -24.88
C GLY A 163 0.48 0.69 -23.44
N ILE A 164 1.55 -0.09 -23.21
CA ILE A 164 2.05 -0.41 -21.86
C ILE A 164 3.22 0.51 -21.46
N ALA A 165 3.97 1.04 -22.42
CA ALA A 165 5.15 1.86 -22.18
C ALA A 165 4.92 3.10 -21.30
N ARG A 166 3.73 3.73 -21.40
CA ARG A 166 3.40 4.89 -20.55
C ARG A 166 3.15 4.46 -19.10
N LEU A 167 2.44 3.34 -18.92
CA LEU A 167 2.14 2.76 -17.62
C LEU A 167 3.42 2.30 -16.90
N THR A 168 4.30 1.59 -17.58
CA THR A 168 5.54 1.08 -16.97
C THR A 168 6.50 2.20 -16.58
N ARG A 169 6.62 3.27 -17.39
CA ARG A 169 7.38 4.46 -17.01
C ARG A 169 6.81 5.15 -15.78
N LEU A 170 5.49 5.29 -15.72
CA LEU A 170 4.77 5.90 -14.60
C LEU A 170 4.96 5.11 -13.31
N MET A 171 5.04 3.77 -13.43
CA MET A 171 5.33 2.85 -12.34
C MET A 171 6.84 2.73 -12.01
N GLY A 172 7.72 3.47 -12.69
CA GLY A 172 9.15 3.49 -12.40
C GLY A 172 9.91 2.22 -12.79
N VAL A 173 9.37 1.43 -13.73
CA VAL A 173 10.01 0.20 -14.23
C VAL A 173 11.34 0.52 -14.91
N ILE A 174 12.38 -0.23 -14.56
CA ILE A 174 13.74 -0.11 -15.09
C ILE A 174 13.88 -1.11 -16.26
N PRO A 175 13.95 -0.64 -17.51
CA PRO A 175 14.03 -1.52 -18.67
C PRO A 175 15.45 -2.10 -18.81
N ILE A 176 15.57 -3.43 -18.82
CA ILE A 176 16.82 -4.11 -19.21
C ILE A 176 16.83 -4.34 -20.70
N ARG A 177 17.85 -3.79 -21.37
CA ARG A 177 18.09 -4.01 -22.80
C ARG A 177 19.09 -5.15 -23.02
N SER A 178 18.63 -6.39 -22.87
CA SER A 178 19.47 -7.57 -23.07
C SER A 178 19.94 -7.77 -24.51
N THR A 179 19.17 -7.26 -25.48
CA THR A 179 19.40 -7.36 -26.93
C THR A 179 20.44 -6.35 -27.46
N ASP A 180 20.64 -5.24 -26.75
CA ASP A 180 21.60 -4.18 -27.13
C ASP A 180 23.05 -4.49 -26.69
N GLY A 181 23.29 -5.70 -26.16
CA GLY A 181 24.61 -6.20 -25.75
C GLY A 181 25.00 -5.93 -24.29
N PRO A 182 26.18 -6.42 -23.86
CA PRO A 182 26.59 -6.44 -22.44
C PRO A 182 26.64 -5.07 -21.76
N LYS A 183 27.04 -4.01 -22.50
CA LYS A 183 27.14 -2.65 -21.96
C LYS A 183 25.77 -2.10 -21.55
N ALA A 184 24.72 -2.40 -22.30
CA ALA A 184 23.38 -1.91 -22.03
C ALA A 184 22.77 -2.61 -20.79
N ILE A 185 23.06 -3.90 -20.61
CA ILE A 185 22.71 -4.65 -19.39
C ILE A 185 23.38 -4.00 -18.18
N VAL A 186 24.68 -3.74 -18.24
CA VAL A 186 25.43 -3.10 -17.14
C VAL A 186 24.87 -1.72 -16.82
N ALA A 187 24.52 -0.91 -17.82
CA ALA A 187 23.89 0.40 -17.59
C ALA A 187 22.54 0.28 -16.88
N SER A 188 21.74 -0.73 -17.24
CA SER A 188 20.43 -1.00 -16.62
C SER A 188 20.59 -1.46 -15.16
N LEU A 189 21.56 -2.33 -14.88
CA LEU A 189 21.90 -2.76 -13.51
C LEU A 189 22.42 -1.59 -12.66
N ARG A 190 23.19 -0.67 -13.25
CA ARG A 190 23.63 0.56 -12.56
C ARG A 190 22.46 1.47 -12.21
N GLN A 191 21.43 1.55 -13.08
CA GLN A 191 20.21 2.30 -12.77
C GLN A 191 19.44 1.66 -11.61
N ALA A 192 19.34 0.32 -11.59
CA ALA A 192 18.76 -0.42 -10.47
C ALA A 192 19.54 -0.18 -9.17
N ARG A 193 20.87 -0.20 -9.22
CA ARG A 193 21.74 0.13 -8.08
C ARG A 193 21.44 1.53 -7.54
N ALA A 194 21.44 2.54 -8.41
CA ALA A 194 21.18 3.92 -8.00
C ALA A 194 19.79 4.09 -7.35
N ALA A 195 18.78 3.34 -7.81
CA ALA A 195 17.48 3.32 -7.17
C ALA A 195 17.53 2.75 -5.74
N VAL A 196 18.24 1.64 -5.53
CA VAL A 196 18.46 1.09 -4.19
C VAL A 196 19.24 2.06 -3.30
N GLU A 197 20.32 2.67 -3.80
CA GLU A 197 21.10 3.70 -3.08
C GLU A 197 20.23 4.89 -2.65
N ASN A 198 19.28 5.31 -3.50
CA ASN A 198 18.33 6.38 -3.19
C ASN A 198 17.23 5.98 -2.19
N GLY A 199 17.33 4.78 -1.61
CA GLY A 199 16.37 4.28 -0.64
C GLY A 199 15.10 3.73 -1.26
N GLU A 200 15.09 3.36 -2.54
CA GLU A 200 13.93 2.77 -3.20
C GLU A 200 13.94 1.23 -3.12
N LEU A 201 12.77 0.60 -3.19
CA LEU A 201 12.67 -0.84 -3.35
C LEU A 201 12.79 -1.20 -4.82
N VAL A 202 13.72 -2.09 -5.15
CA VAL A 202 13.90 -2.60 -6.51
C VAL A 202 13.59 -4.09 -6.52
N CYS A 203 12.74 -4.54 -7.44
CA CYS A 203 12.41 -5.96 -7.60
C CYS A 203 12.98 -6.49 -8.90
N ILE A 204 13.69 -7.61 -8.81
CA ILE A 204 14.19 -8.36 -9.96
C ILE A 204 13.68 -9.81 -9.93
N PHE A 205 13.37 -10.32 -11.11
CA PHE A 205 13.06 -11.72 -11.33
C PHE A 205 14.31 -12.37 -11.97
N PRO A 206 15.19 -12.98 -11.18
CA PRO A 206 16.52 -13.40 -11.64
C PRO A 206 16.47 -14.61 -12.59
N GLU A 207 15.32 -15.25 -12.79
CA GLU A 207 15.12 -16.29 -13.82
C GLU A 207 15.15 -15.70 -15.25
N GLY A 208 14.80 -14.42 -15.42
CA GLY A 208 14.78 -13.72 -16.72
C GLY A 208 13.65 -14.13 -17.67
N GLN A 209 13.01 -15.28 -17.46
CA GLN A 209 11.85 -15.74 -18.20
C GLN A 209 10.72 -16.17 -17.25
N LEU A 210 9.49 -16.34 -17.77
CA LEU A 210 8.45 -16.98 -16.97
C LEU A 210 8.76 -18.47 -16.93
N THR A 211 8.63 -19.07 -15.74
CA THR A 211 8.73 -20.51 -15.61
C THR A 211 7.74 -21.20 -16.56
N THR A 212 8.21 -22.23 -17.26
CA THR A 212 7.38 -23.08 -18.12
C THR A 212 7.05 -24.41 -17.46
N SER A 213 7.78 -24.77 -16.40
CA SER A 213 7.60 -26.01 -15.64
C SER A 213 6.92 -25.80 -14.29
N GLY A 214 6.81 -24.55 -13.81
CA GLY A 214 6.35 -24.24 -12.45
C GLY A 214 7.44 -24.40 -11.39
N ARG A 215 8.66 -24.80 -11.77
CA ARG A 215 9.83 -24.89 -10.89
C ARG A 215 10.70 -23.64 -11.05
N ILE A 216 11.42 -23.29 -9.98
CA ILE A 216 12.38 -22.19 -10.00
C ILE A 216 13.61 -22.58 -10.81
N GLU A 217 13.89 -21.80 -11.86
CA GLU A 217 15.08 -21.96 -12.70
C GLU A 217 16.35 -21.37 -12.02
N ASP A 218 17.45 -21.32 -12.77
CA ASP A 218 18.70 -20.77 -12.27
C ASP A 218 18.65 -19.24 -12.20
N PHE A 219 19.24 -18.68 -11.16
CA PHE A 219 19.28 -17.24 -10.93
C PHE A 219 20.49 -16.62 -11.63
N HIS A 220 20.28 -15.51 -12.33
CA HIS A 220 21.35 -14.81 -13.02
C HIS A 220 22.23 -14.00 -12.04
N ARG A 221 23.56 -14.15 -12.14
CA ARG A 221 24.57 -13.40 -11.36
C ARG A 221 24.46 -11.88 -11.46
N GLY A 222 23.77 -11.36 -12.47
CA GLY A 222 23.55 -9.93 -12.66
C GLY A 222 22.87 -9.25 -11.46
N MET A 223 22.05 -9.98 -10.68
CA MET A 223 21.38 -9.43 -9.50
C MET A 223 22.36 -8.99 -8.41
N MET A 224 23.46 -9.75 -8.19
CA MET A 224 24.44 -9.43 -7.15
C MET A 224 25.15 -8.10 -7.43
N LYS A 225 25.34 -7.75 -8.71
CA LYS A 225 25.94 -6.46 -9.11
C LYS A 225 25.10 -5.25 -8.71
N ILE A 226 23.81 -5.43 -8.41
CA ILE A 226 22.94 -4.34 -7.97
C ILE A 226 23.27 -3.95 -6.53
N VAL A 227 23.51 -4.94 -5.66
CA VAL A 227 23.73 -4.72 -4.21
C VAL A 227 25.20 -4.73 -3.81
N ASP A 228 26.11 -5.14 -4.69
CA ASP A 228 27.55 -5.27 -4.39
C ASP A 228 28.15 -3.98 -3.78
N GLY A 229 28.59 -4.01 -2.52
CA GLY A 229 29.10 -2.82 -1.83
C GLY A 229 28.04 -1.77 -1.47
N LEU A 230 26.75 -2.13 -1.44
CA LEU A 230 25.68 -1.35 -0.81
C LEU A 230 25.36 -1.90 0.58
N ASP A 231 25.02 -1.00 1.50
CA ASP A 231 24.39 -1.36 2.78
C ASP A 231 22.87 -1.50 2.58
N ALA A 232 22.46 -2.44 1.74
CA ALA A 232 21.07 -2.65 1.38
C ALA A 232 20.75 -4.16 1.31
N PRO A 233 19.75 -4.65 2.05
CA PRO A 233 19.46 -6.07 2.11
C PRO A 233 18.83 -6.61 0.83
N ILE A 234 19.05 -7.90 0.58
CA ILE A 234 18.25 -8.70 -0.36
C ILE A 234 17.06 -9.30 0.39
N VAL A 235 15.84 -9.08 -0.10
CA VAL A 235 14.61 -9.67 0.47
C VAL A 235 14.09 -10.75 -0.47
N PRO A 236 14.22 -12.05 -0.11
CA PRO A 236 13.69 -13.14 -0.92
C PRO A 236 12.17 -13.21 -0.80
N ILE A 237 11.48 -13.36 -1.93
CA ILE A 237 10.02 -13.53 -1.99
C ILE A 237 9.69 -14.76 -2.83
N TYR A 238 8.77 -15.58 -2.33
CA TYR A 238 8.19 -16.68 -3.09
C TYR A 238 6.72 -16.43 -3.38
N LEU A 239 6.41 -16.44 -4.67
CA LEU A 239 5.09 -16.34 -5.25
C LEU A 239 4.55 -17.75 -5.47
N ASP A 240 3.56 -18.13 -4.68
CA ASP A 240 2.99 -19.48 -4.64
C ASP A 240 1.56 -19.51 -5.20
N GLU A 241 1.16 -20.71 -5.62
CA GLU A 241 -0.16 -21.02 -6.21
C GLU A 241 -0.49 -20.25 -7.50
N LEU A 242 0.39 -19.41 -8.03
CA LEU A 242 0.17 -18.67 -9.28
C LEU A 242 0.16 -19.55 -10.54
N TRP A 243 0.71 -20.77 -10.43
CA TRP A 243 0.74 -21.78 -11.48
C TRP A 243 -0.64 -22.41 -11.69
N GLY A 244 -1.19 -22.28 -12.90
CA GLY A 244 -2.56 -22.70 -13.22
C GLY A 244 -3.62 -21.61 -13.12
N SER A 245 -3.22 -20.38 -12.74
CA SER A 245 -4.04 -19.19 -12.93
C SER A 245 -4.23 -18.86 -14.42
N ILE A 246 -5.23 -18.03 -14.73
CA ILE A 246 -5.58 -17.61 -16.10
C ILE A 246 -4.34 -17.03 -16.83
N PHE A 247 -3.45 -16.35 -16.10
CA PHE A 247 -2.29 -15.64 -16.64
C PHE A 247 -0.95 -16.42 -16.57
N SER A 248 -0.98 -17.68 -16.13
CA SER A 248 0.19 -18.58 -16.16
C SER A 248 0.37 -19.24 -17.53
N HIS A 249 1.59 -19.69 -17.85
CA HIS A 249 1.90 -20.35 -19.11
C HIS A 249 1.48 -21.83 -19.19
N GLU A 250 0.88 -22.39 -18.12
CA GLU A 250 0.39 -23.78 -18.11
C GLU A 250 -0.58 -24.01 -19.30
N ARG A 251 -0.33 -24.96 -20.21
CA ARG A 251 -1.20 -25.32 -21.37
C ARG A 251 -1.21 -24.41 -22.62
N GLY A 252 -0.25 -23.49 -22.79
CA GLY A 252 -0.02 -22.85 -24.11
C GLY A 252 -1.14 -21.94 -24.65
N ARG A 253 -2.10 -21.51 -23.83
CA ARG A 253 -3.14 -20.50 -24.19
C ARG A 253 -3.31 -19.48 -23.06
N PHE A 254 -3.26 -18.19 -23.39
CA PHE A 254 -3.11 -17.07 -22.43
C PHE A 254 -4.42 -16.49 -21.86
N LEU A 255 -5.54 -16.54 -22.58
CA LEU A 255 -6.76 -15.78 -22.22
C LEU A 255 -8.06 -16.60 -22.17
N TRP A 256 -8.03 -17.87 -22.58
CA TRP A 256 -9.21 -18.73 -22.68
C TRP A 256 -9.14 -19.89 -21.70
N LYS A 257 -8.85 -19.59 -20.43
CA LYS A 257 -8.91 -20.57 -19.34
C LYS A 257 -10.04 -20.19 -18.41
N ILE A 258 -10.94 -21.14 -18.18
CA ILE A 258 -11.91 -21.05 -17.09
C ILE A 258 -11.10 -21.20 -15.79
N PRO A 259 -11.17 -20.25 -14.84
CA PRO A 259 -10.45 -20.37 -13.58
C PRO A 259 -10.92 -21.61 -12.81
N ARG A 260 -9.99 -22.43 -12.34
CA ARG A 260 -10.30 -23.66 -11.58
C ARG A 260 -11.00 -23.37 -10.24
N ARG A 261 -10.74 -22.19 -9.67
CA ARG A 261 -11.33 -21.67 -8.43
C ARG A 261 -11.53 -20.16 -8.56
N TRP A 262 -12.64 -19.63 -8.07
CA TRP A 262 -12.92 -18.20 -8.04
C TRP A 262 -13.43 -17.76 -6.65
N PRO A 263 -12.78 -16.80 -5.98
CA PRO A 263 -11.51 -16.16 -6.34
C PRO A 263 -10.32 -17.14 -6.23
N TYR A 264 -9.32 -17.00 -7.10
CA TYR A 264 -8.19 -17.93 -7.16
C TYR A 264 -7.21 -17.64 -6.00
N PRO A 265 -6.83 -18.63 -5.17
CA PRO A 265 -5.93 -18.40 -4.05
C PRO A 265 -4.51 -18.07 -4.56
N VAL A 266 -3.88 -17.08 -3.93
CA VAL A 266 -2.48 -16.73 -4.17
C VAL A 266 -1.85 -16.46 -2.81
N SER A 267 -0.70 -17.07 -2.55
CA SER A 267 0.09 -16.75 -1.36
C SER A 267 1.46 -16.17 -1.73
N ILE A 268 1.83 -15.12 -1.01
CA ILE A 268 3.10 -14.41 -1.17
C ILE A 268 3.84 -14.56 0.14
N HIS A 269 5.00 -15.20 0.09
CA HIS A 269 5.84 -15.47 1.26
C HIS A 269 7.08 -14.60 1.16
N VAL A 270 7.25 -13.69 2.12
CA VAL A 270 8.40 -12.80 2.20
C VAL A 270 9.34 -13.34 3.28
N GLY A 271 10.56 -13.67 2.89
CA GLY A 271 11.59 -14.17 3.80
C GLY A 271 12.33 -13.07 4.53
N GLU A 272 13.15 -13.49 5.49
CA GLU A 272 14.01 -12.59 6.25
C GLU A 272 15.01 -11.87 5.33
N PRO A 273 15.30 -10.58 5.57
CA PRO A 273 16.29 -9.84 4.78
C PRO A 273 17.69 -10.42 4.96
N GLN A 274 18.44 -10.50 3.86
CA GLN A 274 19.83 -10.94 3.83
C GLN A 274 20.73 -9.74 3.55
N ASP A 275 21.50 -9.28 4.54
CA ASP A 275 22.32 -8.06 4.44
C ASP A 275 23.55 -8.25 3.54
N CYS A 276 24.19 -9.42 3.59
CA CYS A 276 25.41 -9.73 2.83
C CYS A 276 25.41 -11.16 2.28
N PRO A 277 24.54 -11.52 1.31
CA PRO A 277 24.61 -12.83 0.69
C PRO A 277 25.91 -12.97 -0.13
N ASP A 278 26.67 -14.03 0.11
CA ASP A 278 27.97 -14.25 -0.55
C ASP A 278 27.78 -14.77 -1.99
N THR A 279 26.68 -15.48 -2.23
CA THR A 279 26.44 -16.20 -3.48
C THR A 279 25.00 -16.08 -3.98
N VAL A 280 24.83 -16.26 -5.29
CA VAL A 280 23.50 -16.30 -5.93
C VAL A 280 22.70 -17.50 -5.43
N GLU A 281 23.39 -18.59 -5.20
CA GLU A 281 22.86 -19.86 -4.73
C GLU A 281 22.23 -19.72 -3.34
N GLU A 282 22.82 -18.91 -2.46
CA GLU A 282 22.27 -18.61 -1.14
C GLU A 282 20.89 -17.92 -1.24
N VAL A 283 20.79 -16.88 -2.07
CA VAL A 283 19.51 -16.18 -2.31
C VAL A 283 18.49 -17.12 -2.95
N ARG A 284 18.91 -17.94 -3.92
CA ARG A 284 18.04 -18.93 -4.55
C ARG A 284 17.54 -19.96 -3.54
N ASN A 285 18.41 -20.45 -2.65
CA ASN A 285 18.03 -21.39 -1.60
C ASN A 285 17.07 -20.76 -0.59
N ALA A 286 17.23 -19.47 -0.28
CA ALA A 286 16.28 -18.74 0.55
C ALA A 286 14.88 -18.69 -0.10
N VAL A 287 14.80 -18.39 -1.41
CA VAL A 287 13.53 -18.42 -2.16
C VAL A 287 12.94 -19.83 -2.21
N LEU A 288 13.76 -20.87 -2.41
CA LEU A 288 13.32 -22.27 -2.40
C LEU A 288 12.81 -22.72 -1.03
N ALA A 289 13.47 -22.28 0.05
CA ALA A 289 13.04 -22.57 1.42
C ALA A 289 11.67 -21.95 1.73
N LEU A 290 11.39 -20.76 1.19
CA LEU A 290 10.04 -20.17 1.25
C LEU A 290 9.02 -21.01 0.47
N GLY A 291 9.40 -21.58 -0.66
CA GLY A 291 8.55 -22.52 -1.41
C GLY A 291 8.21 -23.78 -0.63
N GLN A 292 9.19 -24.38 0.07
CA GLN A 292 8.95 -25.53 0.95
C GLN A 292 8.03 -25.17 2.12
N LYS A 293 8.22 -23.99 2.74
CA LYS A 293 7.32 -23.49 3.78
C LYS A 293 5.89 -23.32 3.26
N ALA A 294 5.73 -22.77 2.06
CA ALA A 294 4.42 -22.59 1.43
C ALA A 294 3.72 -23.93 1.16
N GLU A 295 4.46 -24.92 0.65
CA GLU A 295 3.95 -26.28 0.40
C GLU A 295 3.49 -26.96 1.70
N ASN A 296 4.34 -26.93 2.74
CA ASN A 296 3.98 -27.48 4.06
C ASN A 296 2.71 -26.83 4.63
N MET A 297 2.53 -25.51 4.46
CA MET A 297 1.32 -24.81 4.91
C MET A 297 0.06 -25.25 4.16
N ARG A 298 0.18 -25.71 2.90
CA ARG A 298 -0.94 -26.28 2.15
C ARG A 298 -1.27 -27.69 2.61
N ASP A 299 -0.25 -28.51 2.83
CA ASP A 299 -0.42 -29.90 3.26
C ASP A 299 -1.05 -29.99 4.66
N VAL A 300 -0.66 -29.09 5.57
CA VAL A 300 -1.29 -28.97 6.91
C VAL A 300 -2.75 -28.55 6.84
N LYS A 301 -3.15 -27.76 5.83
CA LYS A 301 -4.56 -27.38 5.63
C LYS A 301 -5.36 -28.45 4.91
N GLY A 302 -4.71 -29.40 4.23
CA GLY A 302 -5.36 -30.41 3.42
C GLY A 302 -6.23 -29.82 2.29
N PRO A 303 -6.65 -30.62 1.31
CA PRO A 303 -7.54 -30.18 0.24
C PRO A 303 -8.98 -29.84 0.69
N ALA A 304 -9.29 -29.96 1.99
CA ALA A 304 -10.64 -29.83 2.55
C ALA A 304 -10.84 -28.66 3.54
N ALA A 305 -9.80 -27.94 4.00
CA ALA A 305 -9.96 -26.83 4.95
C ALA A 305 -10.24 -25.47 4.29
N ASP A 306 -11.04 -25.45 3.22
CA ASP A 306 -11.64 -24.22 2.66
C ASP A 306 -12.85 -23.74 3.50
N THR A 307 -12.89 -24.08 4.80
CA THR A 307 -13.80 -23.46 5.77
C THR A 307 -13.04 -22.42 6.59
N VAL A 308 -13.61 -21.23 6.61
CA VAL A 308 -13.04 -20.00 7.13
C VAL A 308 -12.84 -20.10 8.64
N GLU A 309 -11.59 -20.10 9.10
CA GLU A 309 -11.25 -19.72 10.48
C GLU A 309 -10.20 -18.60 10.44
N TYR A 310 -10.62 -17.43 10.88
CA TYR A 310 -9.82 -16.22 10.98
C TYR A 310 -9.22 -16.22 12.39
N ASP A 311 -8.08 -16.87 12.57
CA ASP A 311 -7.42 -16.91 13.87
C ASP A 311 -6.94 -15.51 14.26
N ARG A 312 -7.52 -15.01 15.35
CA ARG A 312 -7.29 -13.70 15.93
C ARG A 312 -6.71 -13.92 17.32
N ARG A 313 -5.54 -14.57 17.42
CA ARG A 313 -4.76 -14.66 18.66
C ARG A 313 -3.31 -14.28 18.41
N VAL A 314 -3.03 -13.00 18.62
CA VAL A 314 -1.76 -12.58 19.20
C VAL A 314 -2.14 -11.99 20.56
N GLU A 315 -2.16 -12.87 21.57
CA GLU A 315 -2.23 -12.47 22.97
C GLU A 315 -0.93 -11.74 23.35
N SER A 316 -1.12 -10.70 24.14
CA SER A 316 -0.05 -9.96 24.82
C SER A 316 0.62 -10.85 25.86
N PRO A 317 1.93 -10.69 26.16
CA PRO A 317 2.57 -11.48 27.19
C PRO A 317 1.98 -11.17 28.56
N SER A 318 1.65 -12.25 29.25
CA SER A 318 1.18 -12.40 30.61
C SER A 318 2.08 -11.73 31.66
N ALA A 319 1.43 -11.08 32.63
CA ALA A 319 1.88 -11.07 34.02
C ALA A 319 0.78 -11.76 34.83
N GLU A 320 1.14 -12.86 35.48
CA GLU A 320 0.27 -13.74 36.28
C GLU A 320 0.56 -13.54 37.79
N PRO A 321 -0.19 -14.16 38.75
CA PRO A 321 -1.11 -13.41 39.62
C PRO A 321 -0.91 -13.69 41.14
N THR A 322 -1.95 -13.38 41.92
CA THR A 322 -2.23 -13.63 43.37
C THR A 322 -1.69 -12.55 44.33
N GLY A 323 -2.45 -11.95 45.25
CA GLY A 323 -3.82 -12.14 45.72
C GLY A 323 -3.82 -11.91 47.24
N ASP A 324 -4.52 -10.89 47.74
CA ASP A 324 -5.18 -10.98 49.05
C ASP A 324 -6.26 -9.90 49.20
N ASN A 325 -7.36 -10.30 49.80
CA ASN A 325 -8.59 -9.55 50.02
C ASN A 325 -8.53 -9.02 51.45
N ASP A 326 -8.82 -7.73 51.70
CA ASP A 326 -9.59 -7.38 52.90
C ASP A 326 -10.07 -5.91 52.95
N GLN A 327 -11.38 -5.83 53.23
CA GLN A 327 -12.11 -4.82 54.01
C GLN A 327 -12.55 -3.49 53.39
N ALA A 328 -13.84 -3.25 53.64
CA ALA A 328 -14.70 -2.18 53.14
C ALA A 328 -14.67 -0.91 53.99
N THR A 329 -14.96 0.25 53.39
CA THR A 329 -16.12 1.12 53.76
C THR A 329 -16.21 2.36 52.87
N PRO A 330 -17.43 2.87 52.55
CA PRO A 330 -17.64 4.09 51.75
C PRO A 330 -18.05 5.30 52.60
N VAL A 331 -17.47 6.48 52.36
CA VAL A 331 -18.00 7.78 52.84
C VAL A 331 -17.64 8.90 51.86
N ASP A 332 -18.63 9.69 51.49
CA ASP A 332 -18.60 11.04 50.86
C ASP A 332 -19.64 11.89 51.66
N PRO A 333 -19.70 13.26 51.67
CA PRO A 333 -18.86 14.33 51.09
C PRO A 333 -18.48 15.50 52.07
N GLN A 334 -17.56 16.37 51.60
CA GLN A 334 -17.20 17.81 51.87
C GLN A 334 -17.79 18.59 53.09
N PRO A 335 -17.05 19.59 53.68
CA PRO A 335 -17.24 21.00 53.23
C PRO A 335 -16.05 21.99 53.35
N GLU A 336 -16.10 22.99 52.45
CA GLU A 336 -15.70 24.43 52.46
C GLU A 336 -14.61 25.05 53.38
N THR A 337 -13.94 26.06 52.76
CA THR A 337 -13.49 27.39 53.24
C THR A 337 -11.98 27.70 53.26
N ASN A 338 -11.66 28.79 52.55
CA ASN A 338 -10.39 29.51 52.36
C ASN A 338 -10.05 30.36 53.63
N PRO A 339 -8.84 30.96 53.84
CA PRO A 339 -8.31 32.00 52.95
C PRO A 339 -6.78 32.16 52.82
N VAL A 340 -6.46 33.00 51.82
CA VAL A 340 -5.19 33.64 51.39
C VAL A 340 -4.50 34.47 52.48
N PRO A 341 -3.18 34.76 52.35
CA PRO A 341 -2.66 36.08 52.70
C PRO A 341 -1.93 36.77 51.52
N GLU A 342 -2.40 37.98 51.19
CA GLU A 342 -1.62 39.13 50.68
C GLU A 342 -0.61 39.56 51.77
N ALA A 343 0.48 40.30 51.57
CA ALA A 343 1.33 40.76 50.48
C ALA A 343 2.54 41.38 51.21
N ASP A 344 3.74 41.40 50.62
CA ASP A 344 4.67 42.49 50.94
C ASP A 344 5.65 42.74 49.78
N SER A 345 6.10 43.99 49.76
CA SER A 345 6.45 44.84 48.64
C SER A 345 7.89 44.74 48.12
N ASP A 346 8.10 45.40 46.97
CA ASP A 346 9.35 46.00 46.48
C ASP A 346 10.48 45.06 46.01
N ASP A 347 10.77 45.06 44.70
CA ASP A 347 12.04 45.64 44.20
C ASP A 347 12.02 45.80 42.66
N GLU A 348 12.61 46.91 42.22
CA GLU A 348 12.65 47.47 40.88
C GLU A 348 13.50 46.63 39.89
N ARG A 349 13.14 46.67 38.60
CA ARG A 349 14.03 46.24 37.49
C ARG A 349 15.05 47.36 37.19
N PRO A 350 16.16 47.09 36.47
CA PRO A 350 16.07 47.16 35.00
C PRO A 350 16.97 46.20 34.21
N ALA A 351 16.64 46.09 32.92
CA ALA A 351 17.26 45.28 31.86
C ALA A 351 18.65 45.78 31.40
N PRO A 352 19.48 44.94 30.75
CA PRO A 352 20.78 45.35 30.23
C PRO A 352 20.70 46.04 28.85
N PRO A 353 21.62 46.97 28.53
CA PRO A 353 21.52 47.82 27.34
C PRO A 353 22.08 47.17 26.08
N LEU A 354 21.49 47.59 24.95
CA LEU A 354 21.99 47.44 23.58
C LEU A 354 23.20 48.37 23.37
N SER A 355 24.24 47.87 22.70
CA SER A 355 25.36 48.67 22.19
C SER A 355 25.37 48.63 20.66
N GLU A 356 25.15 49.79 20.04
CA GLU A 356 25.55 50.07 18.66
C GLU A 356 26.55 51.25 18.65
N ASP A 357 27.48 51.15 17.71
CA ASP A 357 28.39 52.13 17.10
C ASP A 357 29.62 52.69 17.83
N GLU A 358 30.80 52.43 17.23
CA GLU A 358 31.59 53.46 16.51
C GLU A 358 32.77 52.81 15.74
N THR A 359 32.71 52.76 14.40
CA THR A 359 33.62 53.44 13.43
C THR A 359 33.37 53.03 11.98
#